data_AF-A0A511M6X1-F1
#
_entry.id   AF-A0A511M6X1-F1
#
_cell.length_a   1.000
_cell.length_b   1.000
_cell.length_c   1.000
_cell.angle_alpha   90.00
_cell.angle_beta   90.00
_cell.angle_gamma   90.00
#
_symmetry.space_group_name_H-M   'P 1'
#
loop_
_entity.id
_entity.type
_entity.pdbx_description
1 polymer ?
#
loop_
_entity_poly.entity_id
_entity_poly.type
_entity_poly.pdbx_seq_one_letter_code
_entity_poly.pdbx_strand_id
1 'polypeptide(L)'
;MDQETSRRGADLLAADIEAALGFEVHIDETIPEHLRRQPSPPGWWIELTIPALNVLVGCTPSESTPRGVACELAQRIHDDVLTRSGKIWPADGAGGDQPLLPTSSGWQGPGGSVPYGQVKAAKEPDPSLDGVIRWWLPHSYDGLIASQSGDDVWFSRWQYEGDDQRITPGMPVTWLIGEGRHGKYRKASEVRPAQE
;
A
#
# COMPACT_ATOMS: atom_id res chain seq x y z
N MET A 1 15.47 -19.74 -6.13
CA MET A 1 14.08 -19.69 -5.64
C MET A 1 13.23 -20.45 -6.64
N ASP A 2 12.31 -21.29 -6.17
CA ASP A 2 11.39 -21.98 -7.07
C ASP A 2 10.18 -21.09 -7.37
N GLN A 3 9.65 -21.25 -8.59
CA GLN A 3 8.47 -20.54 -9.08
C GLN A 3 7.23 -20.84 -8.23
N GLU A 4 7.15 -22.06 -7.65
CA GLU A 4 6.07 -22.47 -6.76
C GLU A 4 6.00 -21.60 -5.49
N THR A 5 7.13 -21.27 -4.88
CA THR A 5 7.20 -20.40 -3.70
C THR A 5 6.70 -19.01 -4.04
N SER A 6 7.11 -18.47 -5.18
CA SER A 6 6.66 -17.17 -5.64
C SER A 6 5.16 -17.15 -5.90
N ARG A 7 4.66 -18.18 -6.58
CA ARG A 7 3.24 -18.34 -6.86
C ARG A 7 2.42 -18.38 -5.59
N ARG A 8 2.81 -19.24 -4.65
CA ARG A 8 2.14 -19.37 -3.34
C ARG A 8 2.15 -18.05 -2.57
N GLY A 9 3.22 -17.27 -2.67
CA GLY A 9 3.27 -15.93 -2.06
C GLY A 9 2.30 -14.94 -2.69
N ALA A 10 2.20 -14.92 -4.02
CA ALA A 10 1.21 -14.10 -4.72
C ALA A 10 -0.23 -14.55 -4.43
N ASP A 11 -0.49 -15.86 -4.34
CA ASP A 11 -1.81 -16.40 -4.00
C ASP A 11 -2.25 -15.94 -2.59
N LEU A 12 -1.33 -15.84 -1.62
CA LEU A 12 -1.65 -15.30 -0.28
C LEU A 12 -2.09 -13.84 -0.35
N LEU A 13 -1.39 -13.01 -1.12
CA LEU A 13 -1.74 -11.59 -1.27
C LEU A 13 -3.03 -11.41 -2.07
N ALA A 14 -3.22 -12.21 -3.13
CA ALA A 14 -4.46 -12.23 -3.91
C ALA A 14 -5.65 -12.56 -3.02
N ALA A 15 -5.55 -13.58 -2.17
CA ALA A 15 -6.60 -13.95 -1.22
C ALA A 15 -6.97 -12.81 -0.26
N ASP A 16 -5.98 -12.04 0.23
CA ASP A 16 -6.23 -10.87 1.10
C ASP A 16 -6.99 -9.75 0.37
N ILE A 17 -6.65 -9.49 -0.89
CA ILE A 17 -7.32 -8.47 -1.72
C ILE A 17 -8.73 -8.92 -2.06
N GLU A 18 -8.89 -10.14 -2.56
CA GLU A 18 -10.18 -10.71 -2.96
C GLU A 18 -11.16 -10.77 -1.79
N ALA A 19 -10.71 -11.29 -0.64
CA ALA A 19 -11.56 -11.45 0.52
C ALA A 19 -11.97 -10.12 1.17
N ALA A 20 -11.05 -9.14 1.22
CA ALA A 20 -11.30 -7.87 1.91
C ALA A 20 -11.95 -6.81 1.04
N LEU A 21 -11.59 -6.74 -0.25
CA LEU A 21 -12.04 -5.70 -1.17
C LEU A 21 -13.06 -6.20 -2.20
N GLY A 22 -13.14 -7.52 -2.42
CA GLY A 22 -14.02 -8.11 -3.44
C GLY A 22 -13.55 -7.89 -4.88
N PHE A 23 -12.28 -7.53 -5.08
CA PHE A 23 -11.67 -7.37 -6.40
C PHE A 23 -11.00 -8.67 -6.83
N GLU A 24 -11.23 -9.07 -8.08
CA GLU A 24 -10.50 -10.16 -8.71
C GLU A 24 -9.02 -9.81 -8.88
N VAL A 25 -8.14 -10.78 -8.61
CA VAL A 25 -6.70 -10.64 -8.80
C VAL A 25 -6.21 -11.64 -9.84
N HIS A 26 -5.45 -11.16 -10.82
CA HIS A 26 -4.82 -11.99 -11.84
C HIS A 26 -3.34 -12.16 -11.52
N ILE A 27 -2.84 -13.38 -11.62
CA ILE A 27 -1.43 -13.72 -11.42
C ILE A 27 -0.89 -14.33 -12.72
N ASP A 28 0.10 -13.67 -13.32
CA ASP A 28 0.83 -14.16 -14.50
C ASP A 28 2.30 -14.41 -14.15
N GLU A 29 2.88 -15.47 -14.69
CA GLU A 29 4.29 -15.86 -14.51
C GLU A 29 5.09 -15.71 -15.81
N THR A 30 4.43 -15.18 -16.85
CA THR A 30 5.01 -14.94 -18.16
C THR A 30 5.90 -13.72 -18.11
N ILE A 31 7.20 -13.90 -18.39
CA ILE A 31 8.12 -12.76 -18.51
C ILE A 31 7.62 -11.83 -19.64
N PRO A 32 7.37 -10.54 -19.38
CA PRO A 32 6.95 -9.58 -20.39
C PRO A 32 7.94 -9.49 -21.56
N GLU A 33 7.42 -9.38 -22.77
CA GLU A 33 8.22 -9.40 -24.01
C GLU A 33 9.32 -8.32 -24.03
N HIS A 34 9.06 -7.14 -23.46
CA HIS A 34 10.04 -6.07 -23.37
C HIS A 34 11.22 -6.42 -22.43
N LEU A 35 10.99 -7.23 -21.38
CA LEU A 35 12.04 -7.72 -20.49
C LEU A 35 12.82 -8.86 -21.14
N ARG A 36 12.15 -9.74 -21.90
CA ARG A 36 12.83 -10.83 -22.64
C ARG A 36 13.87 -10.33 -23.62
N ARG A 37 13.67 -9.14 -24.19
CA ARG A 37 14.57 -8.51 -25.17
C ARG A 37 15.77 -7.79 -24.53
N GLN A 38 15.85 -7.73 -23.20
CA GLN A 38 16.99 -7.12 -22.52
C GLN A 38 18.24 -7.99 -22.66
N PRO A 39 19.46 -7.41 -22.61
CA PRO A 39 20.71 -8.18 -22.71
C PRO A 39 20.88 -9.26 -21.64
N SER A 40 20.23 -9.09 -20.48
CA SER A 40 20.19 -10.05 -19.38
C SER A 40 18.75 -10.16 -18.88
N PRO A 41 17.87 -10.91 -19.57
CA PRO A 41 16.48 -11.04 -19.19
C PRO A 41 16.37 -11.77 -17.84
N PRO A 42 15.32 -11.51 -17.05
CA PRO A 42 15.10 -12.25 -15.81
C PRO A 42 14.81 -13.71 -16.13
N GLY A 43 15.29 -14.62 -15.27
CA GLY A 43 15.06 -16.06 -15.44
C GLY A 43 13.64 -16.51 -15.11
N TRP A 44 12.84 -15.65 -14.47
CA TRP A 44 11.46 -15.88 -14.05
C TRP A 44 10.77 -14.54 -13.81
N TRP A 45 9.46 -14.53 -13.61
CA TRP A 45 8.68 -13.32 -13.35
C TRP A 45 7.42 -13.69 -12.60
N ILE A 46 6.90 -12.77 -11.79
CA ILE A 46 5.54 -12.82 -11.32
C ILE A 46 4.92 -11.44 -11.46
N GLU A 47 3.70 -11.42 -11.99
CA GLU A 47 2.90 -10.24 -12.17
C GLU A 47 1.57 -10.43 -11.45
N LEU A 48 1.20 -9.45 -10.62
CA LEU A 48 -0.08 -9.38 -9.95
C LEU A 48 -0.82 -8.16 -10.49
N THR A 49 -2.02 -8.39 -11.03
CA THR A 49 -2.88 -7.36 -11.59
C THR A 49 -4.22 -7.32 -10.86
N ILE A 50 -4.69 -6.12 -10.53
CA ILE A 50 -6.02 -5.87 -9.97
C ILE A 50 -6.78 -5.00 -11.00
N PRO A 51 -7.52 -5.61 -11.95
CA PRO A 51 -8.10 -4.87 -13.07
C PRO A 51 -9.05 -3.75 -12.61
N ALA A 52 -9.86 -4.01 -11.59
CA ALA A 52 -10.82 -3.05 -11.04
C ALA A 52 -10.16 -1.75 -10.53
N LEU A 53 -8.89 -1.81 -10.13
CA LEU A 53 -8.12 -0.66 -9.66
C LEU A 53 -7.11 -0.15 -10.70
N ASN A 54 -6.97 -0.82 -11.85
CA ASN A 54 -5.91 -0.58 -12.82
C ASN A 54 -4.51 -0.60 -12.15
N VAL A 55 -4.31 -1.53 -11.22
CA VAL A 55 -3.03 -1.74 -10.51
C VAL A 55 -2.34 -2.95 -11.09
N LEU A 56 -1.04 -2.82 -11.34
CA LEU A 56 -0.18 -3.90 -11.83
C LEU A 56 1.16 -3.80 -11.13
N VAL A 57 1.61 -4.90 -10.54
CA VAL A 57 2.96 -5.04 -10.00
C VAL A 57 3.60 -6.28 -10.61
N GLY A 58 4.74 -6.09 -11.25
CA GLY A 58 5.54 -7.19 -11.78
C GLY A 58 6.95 -7.14 -11.21
N CYS A 59 7.46 -8.27 -10.76
CA CYS A 59 8.83 -8.36 -10.25
C CYS A 59 9.42 -9.78 -10.32
N THR A 60 10.72 -9.85 -10.04
CA THR A 60 11.41 -11.06 -9.61
C THR A 60 11.60 -10.99 -8.10
N PRO A 61 10.66 -11.51 -7.28
CA PRO A 61 10.82 -11.51 -5.83
C PRO A 61 12.20 -12.03 -5.41
N SER A 62 12.72 -11.53 -4.30
CA SER A 62 14.01 -11.94 -3.75
C SER A 62 13.88 -12.95 -2.60
N GLU A 63 12.67 -13.05 -2.07
CA GLU A 63 12.33 -13.79 -0.86
C GLU A 63 12.20 -15.31 -1.07
N SER A 64 12.72 -16.09 -0.12
CA SER A 64 12.82 -17.56 -0.25
C SER A 64 11.64 -18.33 0.35
N THR A 65 10.61 -17.63 0.85
CA THR A 65 9.42 -18.24 1.44
C THR A 65 8.15 -17.61 0.87
N PRO A 66 7.01 -18.33 0.80
CA PRO A 66 5.76 -17.74 0.32
C PRO A 66 5.36 -16.48 1.10
N ARG A 67 5.58 -16.49 2.42
CA ARG A 67 5.31 -15.35 3.31
C ARG A 67 6.21 -14.15 2.99
N GLY A 68 7.50 -14.39 2.73
CA GLY A 68 8.43 -13.34 2.33
C GLY A 68 8.01 -12.74 0.99
N VAL A 69 7.68 -13.58 -0.01
CA VAL A 69 7.21 -13.12 -1.31
C VAL A 69 5.92 -12.29 -1.17
N ALA A 70 4.95 -12.74 -0.36
CA ALA A 70 3.74 -11.98 -0.07
C ALA A 70 4.06 -10.61 0.55
N CYS A 71 5.01 -10.53 1.49
CA CYS A 71 5.46 -9.27 2.07
C CYS A 71 6.09 -8.33 1.05
N GLU A 72 6.95 -8.85 0.16
CA GLU A 72 7.60 -8.05 -0.88
C GLU A 72 6.57 -7.50 -1.88
N LEU A 73 5.64 -8.34 -2.32
CA LEU A 73 4.55 -7.92 -3.21
C LEU A 73 3.61 -6.92 -2.53
N ALA A 74 3.28 -7.16 -1.25
CA ALA A 74 2.44 -6.28 -0.46
C ALA A 74 3.06 -4.87 -0.38
N GLN A 75 4.34 -4.75 -0.02
CA GLN A 75 5.04 -3.46 0.05
C GLN A 75 5.03 -2.69 -1.28
N ARG A 76 5.02 -3.38 -2.41
CA ARG A 76 5.00 -2.75 -3.74
C ARG A 76 3.62 -2.26 -4.16
N ILE A 77 2.55 -2.89 -3.68
CA ILE A 77 1.19 -2.63 -4.13
C ILE A 77 0.33 -1.86 -3.12
N HIS A 78 0.77 -1.80 -1.86
CA HIS A 78 -0.05 -1.34 -0.73
C HIS A 78 -0.61 0.06 -0.94
N ASP A 79 0.28 1.00 -1.28
CA ASP A 79 -0.05 2.39 -1.56
C ASP A 79 -0.97 2.55 -2.78
N ASP A 80 -0.70 1.83 -3.87
CA ASP A 80 -1.56 1.82 -5.07
C ASP A 80 -2.99 1.33 -4.75
N VAL A 81 -3.12 0.27 -3.94
CA VAL A 81 -4.45 -0.24 -3.53
C VAL A 81 -5.17 0.78 -2.67
N LEU A 82 -4.50 1.37 -1.67
CA LEU A 82 -5.08 2.39 -0.79
C LEU A 82 -5.55 3.61 -1.59
N THR A 83 -4.70 4.11 -2.48
CA THR A 83 -4.93 5.37 -3.21
C THR A 83 -5.97 5.24 -4.31
N ARG A 84 -6.16 4.05 -4.86
CA ARG A 84 -7.14 3.81 -5.93
C ARG A 84 -8.46 3.24 -5.42
N SER A 85 -8.44 2.37 -4.42
CA SER A 85 -9.68 1.90 -3.79
C SER A 85 -10.34 2.99 -2.95
N GLY A 86 -9.52 3.84 -2.32
CA GLY A 86 -10.00 4.82 -1.36
C GLY A 86 -10.41 4.27 -0.01
N LYS A 87 -10.19 2.97 0.22
CA LYS A 87 -10.52 2.29 1.46
C LYS A 87 -9.26 2.13 2.30
N ILE A 88 -9.44 1.98 3.61
CA ILE A 88 -8.38 1.52 4.49
C ILE A 88 -8.25 0.01 4.32
N TRP A 89 -7.13 -0.42 3.75
CA TRP A 89 -6.81 -1.82 3.53
C TRP A 89 -5.30 -2.10 3.66
N PRO A 90 -4.90 -3.21 4.28
CA PRO A 90 -5.72 -4.04 5.16
C PRO A 90 -6.13 -3.27 6.41
N ALA A 91 -7.38 -3.41 6.85
CA ALA A 91 -7.84 -2.76 8.07
C ALA A 91 -7.75 -3.72 9.26
N ASP A 92 -7.33 -3.21 10.42
CA ASP A 92 -7.76 -3.78 11.69
C ASP A 92 -9.03 -3.07 12.20
N GLY A 93 -9.77 -3.79 13.05
CA GLY A 93 -10.90 -3.21 13.74
C GLY A 93 -10.51 -2.17 14.80
N ALA A 94 -9.24 -2.11 15.21
CA ALA A 94 -8.79 -1.40 16.40
C ALA A 94 -7.82 -0.22 16.15
N GLY A 95 -7.24 -0.10 14.96
CA GLY A 95 -6.13 0.83 14.65
C GLY A 95 -6.55 2.11 13.92
N GLY A 96 -7.84 2.47 13.99
CA GLY A 96 -8.34 3.66 13.28
C GLY A 96 -8.09 3.55 11.78
N ASP A 97 -7.69 4.63 11.13
CA ASP A 97 -7.50 4.64 9.68
C ASP A 97 -6.08 4.30 9.21
N GLN A 98 -5.18 3.94 10.12
CA GLN A 98 -3.90 3.38 9.73
C GLN A 98 -4.12 1.97 9.19
N PRO A 99 -3.79 1.68 7.92
CA PRO A 99 -3.79 0.31 7.43
C PRO A 99 -2.69 -0.51 8.11
N LEU A 100 -2.92 -1.82 8.23
CA LEU A 100 -1.90 -2.75 8.68
C LEU A 100 -0.70 -2.69 7.74
N LEU A 101 0.50 -2.70 8.32
CA LEU A 101 1.74 -2.59 7.57
C LEU A 101 2.28 -3.99 7.21
N PRO A 102 2.77 -4.20 5.98
CA PRO A 102 3.36 -5.47 5.60
C PRO A 102 4.70 -5.69 6.31
N THR A 103 4.82 -6.82 7.02
CA THR A 103 6.06 -7.27 7.67
C THR A 103 6.37 -8.71 7.29
N SER A 104 7.58 -9.17 7.62
CA SER A 104 7.98 -10.57 7.42
C SER A 104 7.14 -11.57 8.22
N SER A 105 6.39 -11.11 9.24
CA SER A 105 5.48 -11.92 10.07
C SER A 105 4.05 -11.97 9.53
N GLY A 106 3.67 -11.07 8.61
CA GLY A 106 2.29 -10.79 8.23
C GLY A 106 1.99 -9.29 8.23
N TRP A 107 0.70 -8.96 8.13
CA TRP A 107 0.16 -7.61 8.25
C TRP A 107 0.13 -7.19 9.72
N GLN A 108 0.86 -6.15 10.08
CA GLN A 108 1.07 -5.72 11.46
C GLN A 108 0.31 -4.43 11.78
N GLY A 109 -0.36 -4.41 12.92
CA GLY A 109 -0.99 -3.21 13.49
C GLY A 109 -1.10 -3.26 15.00
N PRO A 110 -1.81 -2.30 15.62
CA PRO A 110 -2.06 -2.27 17.05
C PRO A 110 -2.70 -3.55 17.61
N GLY A 111 -3.57 -4.20 16.83
CA GLY A 111 -4.21 -5.47 17.20
C GLY A 111 -3.31 -6.72 17.12
N GLY A 112 -2.05 -6.58 16.70
CA GLY A 112 -1.12 -7.69 16.47
C GLY A 112 -0.84 -7.94 14.98
N SER A 113 -0.36 -9.14 14.69
CA SER A 113 -0.01 -9.58 13.33
C SER A 113 -1.09 -10.51 12.78
N VAL A 114 -1.56 -10.22 11.56
CA VAL A 114 -2.46 -11.06 10.78
C VAL A 114 -1.64 -11.74 9.67
N PRO A 115 -1.61 -13.08 9.59
CA PRO A 115 -0.90 -13.76 8.50
C PRO A 115 -1.44 -13.34 7.13
N TYR A 116 -0.56 -13.28 6.12
CA TYR A 116 -0.99 -13.11 4.72
C TYR A 116 -1.96 -14.23 4.32
N GLY A 117 -2.93 -13.90 3.48
CA GLY A 117 -4.04 -14.77 3.08
C GLY A 117 -5.16 -14.93 4.12
N GLN A 118 -5.14 -14.14 5.19
CA GLN A 118 -6.15 -14.18 6.26
C GLN A 118 -6.81 -12.82 6.55
N VAL A 119 -6.45 -11.77 5.82
CA VAL A 119 -7.14 -10.48 5.89
C VAL A 119 -8.50 -10.61 5.25
N LYS A 120 -9.52 -10.12 5.95
CA LYS A 120 -10.91 -10.11 5.46
C LYS A 120 -11.57 -8.73 5.53
N ALA A 121 -10.81 -7.72 5.95
CA ALA A 121 -11.35 -6.41 6.29
C ALA A 121 -10.69 -5.32 5.46
N ALA A 122 -11.54 -4.58 4.77
CA ALA A 122 -11.30 -3.21 4.34
C ALA A 122 -12.43 -2.35 4.91
N LYS A 123 -12.16 -1.08 5.22
CA LYS A 123 -13.19 -0.17 5.73
C LYS A 123 -13.12 1.19 5.05
N GLU A 124 -14.23 1.92 5.11
CA GLU A 124 -14.26 3.32 4.71
C GLU A 124 -13.43 4.16 5.69
N PRO A 125 -12.68 5.17 5.20
CA PRO A 125 -12.02 6.14 6.05
C PRO A 125 -13.02 6.86 6.97
N ASP A 126 -12.59 7.18 8.20
CA ASP A 126 -13.36 7.98 9.14
C ASP A 126 -13.57 9.41 8.58
N PRO A 127 -14.82 9.80 8.25
CA PRO A 127 -15.11 11.10 7.66
C PRO A 127 -15.02 12.25 8.67
N SER A 128 -14.89 11.96 9.97
CA SER A 128 -14.77 12.99 11.01
C SER A 128 -13.36 13.58 11.12
N LEU A 129 -12.35 12.89 10.61
CA LEU A 129 -10.96 13.36 10.63
C LEU A 129 -10.75 14.51 9.65
N ASP A 130 -10.03 15.55 10.10
CA ASP A 130 -9.64 16.70 9.28
C ASP A 130 -8.29 17.22 9.73
N GLY A 131 -7.44 17.57 8.77
CA GLY A 131 -6.14 18.18 9.02
C GLY A 131 -5.17 17.34 9.85
N VAL A 132 -5.35 16.02 9.81
CA VAL A 132 -4.46 15.06 10.46
C VAL A 132 -3.93 14.07 9.45
N ILE A 133 -2.75 13.50 9.72
CA ILE A 133 -2.25 12.36 8.95
C ILE A 133 -3.18 11.18 9.18
N ARG A 134 -3.90 10.76 8.13
CA ARG A 134 -4.78 9.60 8.18
C ARG A 134 -3.97 8.32 8.28
N TRP A 135 -2.96 8.20 7.43
CA TRP A 135 -2.04 7.07 7.43
C TRP A 135 -0.67 7.46 6.90
N TRP A 136 0.32 6.66 7.27
CA TRP A 136 1.70 6.74 6.81
C TRP A 136 2.21 5.33 6.50
N LEU A 137 2.90 5.19 5.37
CA LEU A 137 3.50 3.95 4.89
C LEU A 137 5.02 4.10 4.88
N PRO A 138 5.72 3.64 5.92
CA PRO A 138 7.18 3.81 6.02
C PRO A 138 7.97 3.10 4.90
N HIS A 139 7.39 2.08 4.28
CA HIS A 139 8.05 1.29 3.24
C HIS A 139 8.05 1.97 1.86
N SER A 140 7.05 2.80 1.57
CA SER A 140 6.96 3.58 0.33
C SER A 140 7.26 5.07 0.53
N TYR A 141 7.28 5.53 1.79
CA TYR A 141 7.40 6.93 2.19
C TYR A 141 6.22 7.79 1.70
N ASP A 142 5.03 7.20 1.70
CA ASP A 142 3.79 7.84 1.30
C ASP A 142 2.82 7.96 2.47
N GLY A 143 2.05 9.03 2.46
CA GLY A 143 1.03 9.31 3.45
C GLY A 143 -0.19 9.99 2.86
N LEU A 144 -1.24 10.03 3.67
CA LEU A 144 -2.48 10.69 3.35
C LEU A 144 -2.92 11.58 4.50
N ILE A 145 -3.40 12.78 4.19
CA ILE A 145 -3.96 13.72 5.15
C ILE A 145 -5.47 13.70 4.97
N ALA A 146 -6.18 13.53 6.08
CA ALA A 146 -7.64 13.60 6.12
C ALA A 146 -8.11 15.03 5.83
N SER A 147 -9.09 15.22 4.94
CA SER A 147 -9.70 16.54 4.73
C SER A 147 -11.22 16.50 4.57
N GLN A 148 -11.90 17.32 5.39
CA GLN A 148 -13.35 17.56 5.30
C GLN A 148 -13.76 18.41 4.09
N SER A 149 -12.80 19.06 3.42
CA SER A 149 -13.06 19.89 2.22
C SER A 149 -13.44 19.09 0.96
N GLY A 150 -13.58 17.77 1.09
CA GLY A 150 -14.17 16.90 0.08
C GLY A 150 -13.19 15.96 -0.60
N ASP A 151 -11.88 16.10 -0.37
CA ASP A 151 -10.86 15.13 -0.81
C ASP A 151 -9.69 15.08 0.16
N ASP A 152 -9.40 13.90 0.70
CA ASP A 152 -8.10 13.62 1.30
C ASP A 152 -6.96 13.94 0.32
N VAL A 153 -5.79 14.29 0.86
CA VAL A 153 -4.63 14.68 0.05
C VAL A 153 -3.43 13.80 0.34
N TRP A 154 -2.76 13.38 -0.72
CA TRP A 154 -1.56 12.53 -0.65
C TRP A 154 -0.31 13.37 -0.51
N PHE A 155 0.67 12.86 0.22
CA PHE A 155 2.02 13.43 0.29
C PHE A 155 3.06 12.32 0.37
N SER A 156 4.27 12.61 -0.11
CA SER A 156 5.44 11.77 0.17
C SER A 156 6.34 12.42 1.22
N ARG A 157 7.34 11.68 1.74
CA ARG A 157 8.38 12.25 2.62
C ARG A 157 8.99 13.57 2.12
N TRP A 158 9.06 13.75 0.79
CA TRP A 158 9.70 14.91 0.18
C TRP A 158 8.88 16.20 0.28
N GLN A 159 7.60 16.08 0.62
CA GLN A 159 6.74 17.24 0.88
C GLN A 159 6.63 17.56 2.37
N TYR A 160 7.17 16.71 3.24
CA TYR A 160 7.11 16.87 4.68
C TYR A 160 8.30 17.69 5.20
N GLU A 161 8.00 18.81 5.84
CA GLU A 161 8.95 19.71 6.49
C GLU A 161 9.06 19.34 7.98
N GLY A 162 9.95 18.39 8.28
CA GLY A 162 10.21 17.95 9.64
C GLY A 162 11.01 16.66 9.68
N ASP A 163 11.04 16.04 10.85
CA ASP A 163 11.61 14.70 11.05
C ASP A 163 10.58 13.65 10.62
N ASP A 164 10.84 12.96 9.51
CA ASP A 164 9.94 11.95 8.93
C ASP A 164 9.80 10.71 9.83
N GLN A 165 10.75 10.47 10.74
CA GLN A 165 10.64 9.41 11.75
C GLN A 165 9.57 9.69 12.81
N ARG A 166 9.11 10.93 12.90
CA ARG A 166 8.08 11.37 13.85
C ARG A 166 6.69 11.42 13.23
N ILE A 167 6.55 11.10 11.95
CA ILE A 167 5.25 11.03 11.29
C ILE A 167 4.43 9.89 11.91
N THR A 168 3.28 10.23 12.47
CA THR A 168 2.34 9.25 13.03
C THR A 168 0.92 9.53 12.57
N PRO A 169 0.08 8.50 12.38
CA PRO A 169 -1.36 8.67 12.18
C PRO A 169 -2.00 9.44 13.33
N GLY A 170 -2.94 10.32 13.00
CA GLY A 170 -3.58 11.26 13.91
C GLY A 170 -2.78 12.52 14.21
N MET A 171 -1.52 12.63 13.75
CA MET A 171 -0.73 13.86 13.94
C MET A 171 -1.38 15.04 13.19
N PRO A 172 -1.66 16.17 13.87
CA PRO A 172 -2.14 17.38 13.23
C PRO A 172 -1.09 18.00 12.31
N VAL A 173 -1.51 18.39 11.11
CA VAL A 173 -0.62 18.97 10.09
C VAL A 173 -1.28 20.16 9.41
N THR A 174 -0.45 21.05 8.89
CA THR A 174 -0.84 22.05 7.90
C THR A 174 -0.21 21.72 6.57
N TRP A 175 -0.89 22.07 5.48
CA TRP A 175 -0.44 21.81 4.12
C TRP A 175 -1.04 22.83 3.15
N LEU A 176 -0.48 22.88 1.95
CA LEU A 176 -1.06 23.55 0.80
C LEU A 176 -1.42 22.52 -0.27
N ILE A 177 -2.31 22.88 -1.20
CA ILE A 177 -2.57 22.07 -2.39
C ILE A 177 -1.41 22.28 -3.36
N GLY A 178 -0.68 21.20 -3.64
CA GLY A 178 0.40 21.18 -4.60
C GLY A 178 -0.07 20.78 -6.00
N GLU A 179 0.89 20.74 -6.94
CA GLU A 179 0.65 20.26 -8.30
C GLU A 179 0.77 18.74 -8.40
N GLY A 180 -0.18 18.13 -9.12
CA GLY A 180 -0.19 16.69 -9.38
C GLY A 180 -1.19 15.91 -8.52
N ARG A 181 -1.20 14.60 -8.76
CA ARG A 181 -2.11 13.63 -8.13
C ARG A 181 -1.41 12.30 -7.94
N HIS A 182 -1.92 11.53 -7.01
CA HIS A 182 -1.53 10.15 -6.78
C HIS A 182 -2.76 9.29 -6.50
N GLY A 183 -2.97 8.27 -7.33
CA GLY A 183 -4.27 7.61 -7.42
C GLY A 183 -5.40 8.62 -7.66
N LYS A 184 -6.42 8.63 -6.80
CA LYS A 184 -7.51 9.63 -6.86
C LYS A 184 -7.21 10.94 -6.14
N TYR A 185 -6.16 10.98 -5.30
CA TYR A 185 -5.91 12.08 -4.37
C TYR A 185 -5.09 13.20 -4.99
N ARG A 186 -5.38 14.43 -4.57
CA ARG A 186 -4.55 15.60 -4.90
C ARG A 186 -3.26 15.55 -4.09
N LYS A 187 -2.19 16.08 -4.65
CA LYS A 187 -0.91 16.20 -3.95
C LYS A 187 -0.95 17.38 -2.96
N ALA A 188 -0.47 17.15 -1.74
CA ALA A 188 -0.16 18.20 -0.79
C ALA A 188 1.27 18.71 -0.98
N SER A 189 1.53 19.97 -0.62
CA SER A 189 2.86 20.58 -0.56
C SER A 189 3.05 21.30 0.78
N GLU A 190 4.31 21.53 1.17
CA GLU A 190 4.65 22.21 2.43
C GLU A 190 3.95 21.58 3.65
N VAL A 191 3.94 20.26 3.71
CA VAL A 191 3.30 19.53 4.82
C VAL A 191 4.16 19.69 6.05
N ARG A 192 3.62 20.22 7.14
CA ARG A 192 4.37 20.42 8.39
C ARG A 192 3.49 20.11 9.59
N PRO A 193 4.06 19.65 10.72
CA PRO A 193 3.33 19.59 11.98
C PRO A 193 2.62 20.90 12.27
N ALA A 194 1.34 20.85 12.65
CA ALA A 194 0.70 22.03 13.21
C ALA A 194 1.42 22.38 14.52
N GLN A 195 1.85 23.63 14.68
CA GLN A 195 2.39 24.09 15.96
C GLN A 195 1.24 24.12 16.98
N GLU A 196 1.47 23.50 18.15
CA GLU A 196 0.62 23.67 19.34
C GLU A 196 0.74 25.09 19.92
#